data_AF-A0A1G0IXD6-F1
#
_entry.id   AF-A0A1G0IXD6-F1
#
_cell.length_a   1.000
_cell.length_b   1.000
_cell.length_c   1.000
_cell.angle_alpha   90.00
_cell.angle_beta   90.00
_cell.angle_gamma   90.00
#
_symmetry.space_group_name_H-M   'P 1'
#
loop_
_entity.id
_entity.type
_entity.pdbx_description
1 polymer ?
#
loop_
_entity_poly.entity_id
_entity_poly.type
_entity_poly.pdbx_seq_one_letter_code
_entity_poly.pdbx_strand_id
1 'polypeptide(L)'
;MKRHGLRFIALMISVSCTTFANGDWGSFVGGVRQEAVSQGIVNNAQFDDIFSHFSGPNVRILQLEQTQPEHRISFMQYRATRADGGRIAIGRVQWAHYGTLLTQIANQYGVDPCVMTALWGMETSYGRFMGGFPTVEALATLAYQSPRAPF
;
A
#
# COMPACT_ATOMS: atom_id res chain seq x y z
N MET A 1 0.05 51.75 -45.21
CA MET A 1 -0.53 50.41 -44.93
C MET A 1 0.35 49.71 -43.90
N LYS A 2 -0.23 49.31 -42.77
CA LYS A 2 0.46 48.88 -41.54
C LYS A 2 0.95 47.43 -41.65
N ARG A 3 2.21 47.17 -41.28
CA ARG A 3 2.77 45.83 -41.05
C ARG A 3 2.59 45.48 -39.56
N HIS A 4 1.78 44.48 -39.25
CA HIS A 4 1.63 43.97 -37.89
C HIS A 4 2.59 42.80 -37.66
N GLY A 5 3.55 43.00 -36.76
CA GLY A 5 4.47 41.97 -36.29
C GLY A 5 3.78 41.03 -35.30
N LEU A 6 3.87 39.73 -35.56
CA LEU A 6 3.37 38.67 -34.70
C LEU A 6 4.40 38.42 -33.58
N ARG A 7 4.06 38.77 -32.34
CA ARG A 7 4.86 38.42 -31.16
C ARG A 7 4.43 37.05 -30.65
N PHE A 8 5.30 36.04 -30.75
CA PHE A 8 5.14 34.77 -30.06
C PHE A 8 5.52 34.94 -28.59
N ILE A 9 4.56 34.77 -27.68
CA ILE A 9 4.82 34.64 -26.24
C ILE A 9 5.01 33.16 -25.95
N ALA A 10 6.24 32.74 -25.65
CA ALA A 10 6.53 31.40 -25.18
C ALA A 10 6.19 31.32 -23.68
N LEU A 11 5.11 30.61 -23.36
CA LEU A 11 4.73 30.28 -21.98
C LEU A 11 5.63 29.14 -21.51
N MET A 12 6.65 29.44 -20.70
CA MET A 12 7.42 28.41 -20.00
C MET A 12 6.56 27.81 -18.88
N ILE A 13 6.04 26.61 -19.10
CA ILE A 13 5.50 25.76 -18.05
C ILE A 13 6.71 25.19 -17.29
N SER A 14 7.04 25.82 -16.16
CA SER A 14 7.98 25.25 -15.20
C SER A 14 7.28 24.07 -14.52
N VAL A 15 7.56 22.85 -14.97
CA VAL A 15 7.29 21.63 -14.23
C VAL A 15 8.25 21.62 -13.05
N SER A 16 7.77 22.00 -11.87
CA SER A 16 8.51 21.82 -10.63
C SER A 16 8.58 20.31 -10.36
N CYS A 17 9.66 19.68 -10.81
CA CYS A 17 10.06 18.38 -10.32
C CYS A 17 10.61 18.60 -8.91
N THR A 18 9.82 18.32 -7.88
CA THR A 18 10.32 18.25 -6.50
C THR A 18 11.27 17.07 -6.42
N THR A 19 12.56 17.35 -6.62
CA THR A 19 13.63 16.42 -6.25
C THR A 19 13.59 16.32 -4.72
N PHE A 20 13.15 15.19 -4.18
CA PHE A 20 13.46 14.88 -2.78
C PHE A 20 14.98 14.80 -2.68
N ALA A 21 15.60 15.81 -2.07
CA ALA A 21 16.98 15.72 -1.65
C ALA A 21 17.10 14.48 -0.76
N ASN A 22 18.19 13.72 -0.87
CA ASN A 22 18.59 12.66 0.06
C ASN A 22 18.82 13.27 1.47
N GLY A 23 17.74 13.67 2.14
CA GLY A 23 17.73 14.15 3.50
C GLY A 23 17.72 12.96 4.46
N ASP A 24 18.15 13.20 5.69
CA ASP A 24 17.95 12.23 6.77
C ASP A 24 16.44 11.96 7.01
N TRP A 25 16.16 10.90 7.76
CA TRP A 25 14.80 10.48 8.09
C TRP A 25 13.96 11.61 8.70
N GLY A 26 14.56 12.44 9.57
CA GLY A 26 13.86 13.54 10.22
C GLY A 26 13.41 14.61 9.23
N SER A 27 14.26 14.93 8.25
CA SER A 27 13.95 15.85 7.16
C SER A 27 12.81 15.32 6.28
N PHE A 28 12.84 14.02 5.96
CA PHE A 28 11.75 13.35 5.24
C PHE A 28 10.43 13.42 6.01
N VAL A 29 10.41 13.01 7.29
CA VAL A 29 9.22 13.06 8.14
C VAL A 29 8.70 14.49 8.32
N GLY A 30 9.60 15.48 8.39
CA GLY A 30 9.24 16.90 8.41
C GLY A 30 8.50 17.35 7.15
N GLY A 31 8.93 16.88 5.98
CA GLY A 31 8.23 17.11 4.71
C GLY A 31 6.84 16.47 4.69
N VAL A 32 6.73 15.20 5.12
CA VAL A 32 5.44 14.48 5.23
C VAL A 32 4.49 15.21 6.18
N ARG A 33 5.00 15.74 7.31
CA ARG A 33 4.21 16.56 8.23
C ARG A 33 3.66 17.80 7.55
N GLN A 34 4.52 18.56 6.87
CA GLN A 34 4.12 19.78 6.22
C GLN A 34 3.01 19.52 5.20
N GLU A 35 3.17 18.48 4.39
CA GLU A 35 2.17 18.07 3.40
C GLU A 35 0.85 17.66 4.07
N ALA A 36 0.88 16.71 5.01
CA ALA A 36 -0.32 16.17 5.64
C ALA A 36 -1.11 17.22 6.43
N VAL A 37 -0.42 18.14 7.12
CA VAL A 37 -1.05 19.25 7.85
C VAL A 37 -1.61 20.28 6.87
N SER A 38 -0.89 20.62 5.80
CA SER A 38 -1.37 21.58 4.79
C SER A 38 -2.64 21.10 4.06
N GLN A 39 -2.77 19.78 3.88
CA GLN A 39 -3.95 19.15 3.30
C GLN A 39 -5.08 18.92 4.32
N GLY A 40 -4.86 19.22 5.60
CA GLY A 40 -5.85 19.04 6.66
C GLY A 40 -6.14 17.57 7.01
N ILE A 41 -5.26 16.63 6.64
CA ILE A 41 -5.41 15.20 6.93
C ILE A 41 -5.25 14.96 8.44
N VAL A 42 -4.30 15.66 9.06
CA VAL A 42 -4.03 15.63 10.51
C VAL A 42 -3.62 17.02 10.99
N ASN A 43 -3.79 17.28 12.29
CA ASN A 43 -3.12 18.39 12.96
C ASN A 43 -1.74 17.97 13.51
N ASN A 44 -0.95 18.93 14.00
CA ASN A 44 0.39 18.65 14.51
C ASN A 44 0.42 17.65 15.67
N ALA A 45 -0.52 17.73 16.61
CA ALA A 45 -0.56 16.84 17.76
C ALA A 45 -0.89 15.39 17.36
N GLN A 46 -1.80 15.21 16.40
CA GLN A 46 -2.11 13.89 15.83
C GLN A 46 -0.91 13.32 15.07
N PHE A 47 -0.18 14.15 14.33
CA PHE A 47 1.04 13.72 13.64
C PHE A 47 2.11 13.26 14.65
N ASP A 48 2.31 14.03 15.72
CA ASP A 48 3.25 13.70 16.79
C ASP A 48 2.90 12.35 17.43
N ASP A 49 1.63 12.12 17.75
CA ASP A 49 1.15 10.85 18.31
C ASP A 49 1.49 9.67 17.39
N ILE A 50 1.10 9.76 16.11
CA ILE A 50 1.34 8.72 15.10
C ILE A 50 2.82 8.38 14.94
N PHE A 51 3.69 9.40 14.82
CA PHE A 51 5.12 9.20 14.57
C PHE A 51 5.94 9.00 15.85
N SER A 52 5.37 9.20 17.04
CA SER A 52 6.05 8.96 18.32
C SER A 52 6.49 7.50 18.50
N HIS A 53 5.81 6.58 17.81
CA HIS A 53 6.02 5.14 17.94
C HIS A 53 7.21 4.59 17.15
N PHE A 54 7.83 5.36 16.25
CA PHE A 54 8.98 4.91 15.45
C PHE A 54 9.93 6.06 15.09
N SER A 55 11.23 5.85 15.33
CA SER A 55 12.25 6.91 15.21
C SER A 55 13.07 6.86 13.92
N GLY A 56 12.79 5.91 13.03
CA GLY A 56 13.55 5.69 11.80
C GLY A 56 12.89 4.66 10.88
N PRO A 57 13.45 4.44 9.69
CA PRO A 57 12.96 3.41 8.78
C PRO A 57 13.14 2.01 9.37
N ASN A 58 12.14 1.15 9.18
CA ASN A 58 12.17 -0.21 9.67
C ASN A 58 13.00 -1.13 8.74
N VAL A 59 14.18 -1.54 9.19
CA VAL A 59 15.10 -2.38 8.42
C VAL A 59 14.47 -3.69 7.97
N ARG A 60 13.60 -4.31 8.79
CA ARG A 60 12.95 -5.57 8.45
C ARG A 60 11.98 -5.40 7.28
N ILE A 61 11.28 -4.27 7.19
CA ILE A 61 10.37 -3.96 6.08
C ILE A 61 11.16 -3.82 4.78
N LEU A 62 12.28 -3.09 4.81
CA LEU A 62 13.17 -2.93 3.65
C LEU A 62 13.76 -4.25 3.16
N GLN A 63 14.17 -5.12 4.10
CA GLN A 63 14.67 -6.46 3.75
C GLN A 63 13.59 -7.31 3.08
N LEU A 64 12.36 -7.30 3.63
CA LEU A 64 11.25 -8.07 3.09
C LEU A 64 10.83 -7.57 1.70
N GLU A 65 10.85 -6.26 1.46
CA GLU A 65 10.52 -5.66 0.16
C GLU A 65 11.44 -6.15 -0.98
N GLN A 66 12.71 -6.38 -0.67
CA GLN A 66 13.72 -6.88 -1.61
C GLN A 66 13.56 -8.39 -1.90
N THR A 67 12.71 -9.09 -1.16
CA THR A 67 12.57 -10.54 -1.26
C THR A 67 11.15 -10.95 -1.61
N GLN A 68 10.99 -11.64 -2.74
CA GLN A 68 9.76 -12.31 -3.14
C GLN A 68 10.00 -13.83 -3.13
N PRO A 69 9.65 -14.54 -2.03
CA PRO A 69 9.94 -15.96 -1.87
C PRO A 69 9.30 -16.85 -2.95
N GLU A 70 8.16 -16.44 -3.49
CA GLU A 70 7.41 -17.16 -4.52
C GLU A 70 8.17 -17.33 -5.83
N HIS A 71 9.10 -16.42 -6.16
CA HIS A 71 9.94 -16.54 -7.36
C HIS A 71 10.95 -17.69 -7.28
N ARG A 72 11.08 -18.31 -6.10
CA ARG A 72 12.07 -19.38 -5.84
C ARG A 72 11.46 -20.78 -5.85
N ILE A 73 10.15 -20.91 -6.09
CA ILE A 73 9.44 -22.19 -6.05
C ILE A 73 8.67 -22.44 -7.35
N SER A 74 8.49 -23.71 -7.71
CA SER A 74 7.64 -24.09 -8.85
C SER A 74 6.17 -23.79 -8.57
N PHE A 75 5.36 -23.69 -9.64
CA PHE A 75 3.91 -23.52 -9.52
C PHE A 75 3.26 -24.59 -8.63
N MET A 76 3.68 -25.85 -8.76
CA MET A 76 3.12 -26.94 -7.97
C MET A 76 3.43 -26.80 -6.48
N GLN A 77 4.64 -26.37 -6.14
CA GLN A 77 5.02 -26.05 -4.76
C GLN A 77 4.26 -24.83 -4.24
N TYR A 78 4.13 -23.77 -5.04
CA TYR A 78 3.34 -22.59 -4.67
C TYR A 78 1.89 -22.98 -4.37
N ARG A 79 1.23 -23.69 -5.28
CA ARG A 79 -0.15 -24.16 -5.10
C ARG A 79 -0.30 -25.01 -3.84
N ALA A 80 0.65 -25.89 -3.54
CA ALA A 80 0.61 -26.73 -2.34
C ALA A 80 0.67 -25.91 -1.03
N THR A 81 1.30 -24.73 -1.04
CA THR A 81 1.34 -23.83 0.14
C THR A 81 0.13 -22.89 0.24
N ARG A 82 -0.65 -22.76 -0.84
CA ARG A 82 -1.71 -21.76 -0.97
C ARG A 82 -3.12 -22.35 -1.02
N ALA A 83 -3.25 -23.59 -1.48
CA ALA A 83 -4.52 -24.31 -1.57
C ALA A 83 -4.42 -25.66 -0.84
N ASP A 84 -3.82 -25.66 0.36
CA ASP A 84 -3.73 -26.86 1.20
C ASP A 84 -5.08 -27.25 1.82
N GLY A 85 -5.16 -28.48 2.33
CA GLY A 85 -6.38 -29.01 2.95
C GLY A 85 -6.82 -28.24 4.19
N GLY A 86 -5.89 -27.64 4.94
CA GLY A 86 -6.18 -26.84 6.13
C GLY A 86 -6.92 -25.56 5.78
N ARG A 87 -6.46 -24.83 4.75
CA ARG A 87 -7.13 -23.62 4.26
C ARG A 87 -8.49 -23.92 3.68
N ILE A 88 -8.65 -25.04 2.97
CA ILE A 88 -9.95 -25.49 2.44
C ILE A 88 -10.91 -25.79 3.60
N ALA A 89 -10.44 -26.49 4.64
CA ALA A 89 -11.26 -26.81 5.81
C ALA A 89 -11.75 -25.53 6.53
N ILE A 90 -10.85 -24.58 6.79
CA ILE A 90 -11.22 -23.29 7.39
C ILE A 90 -12.18 -22.53 6.47
N GLY A 91 -11.94 -22.52 5.17
CA GLY A 91 -12.81 -21.87 4.20
C GLY A 91 -14.24 -22.39 4.22
N ARG A 92 -14.43 -23.71 4.35
CA ARG A 92 -15.77 -24.31 4.52
C ARG A 92 -16.45 -23.84 5.79
N VAL A 93 -15.72 -23.73 6.90
CA VAL A 93 -16.25 -23.22 8.17
C VAL A 93 -16.67 -21.75 8.03
N GLN A 94 -15.82 -20.93 7.42
CA GLN A 94 -16.11 -19.51 7.22
C GLN A 94 -17.25 -19.29 6.24
N TRP A 95 -17.35 -20.10 5.20
CA TRP A 95 -18.48 -20.12 4.28
C TRP A 95 -19.79 -20.48 4.97
N ALA A 96 -19.78 -21.48 5.86
CA ALA A 96 -20.98 -21.83 6.62
C ALA A 96 -21.45 -20.66 7.52
N HIS A 97 -20.53 -19.83 8.00
CA HIS A 97 -20.86 -18.67 8.85
C HIS A 97 -21.27 -17.43 8.06
N TYR A 98 -20.52 -17.08 7.00
CA TYR A 98 -20.67 -15.83 6.25
C TYR A 98 -21.28 -16.00 4.84
N GLY A 99 -21.62 -17.22 4.41
CA GLY A 99 -22.03 -17.53 3.04
C GLY A 99 -23.22 -16.70 2.54
N THR A 100 -24.19 -16.42 3.39
CA THR A 100 -25.33 -15.54 3.06
C THR A 100 -24.86 -14.11 2.75
N LEU A 101 -24.01 -13.53 3.60
CA LEU A 101 -23.45 -12.19 3.40
C LEU A 101 -22.58 -12.14 2.14
N LEU A 102 -21.70 -13.13 1.98
CA LEU A 102 -20.82 -13.24 0.81
C LEU A 102 -21.63 -13.34 -0.48
N THR A 103 -22.73 -14.10 -0.49
CA THR A 103 -23.64 -14.20 -1.64
C THR A 103 -24.35 -12.89 -1.93
N GLN A 104 -24.78 -12.15 -0.91
CA GLN A 104 -25.41 -10.83 -1.10
C GLN A 104 -24.42 -9.82 -1.72
N ILE A 105 -23.20 -9.75 -1.20
CA ILE A 105 -22.14 -8.89 -1.73
C ILE A 105 -21.79 -9.32 -3.17
N ALA A 106 -21.58 -10.61 -3.39
CA ALA A 106 -21.33 -11.19 -4.71
C ALA A 106 -22.38 -10.77 -5.75
N ASN A 107 -23.66 -10.86 -5.41
CA ASN A 107 -24.75 -10.45 -6.29
C ASN A 107 -24.74 -8.94 -6.56
N GLN A 108 -24.43 -8.12 -5.55
CA GLN A 108 -24.35 -6.67 -5.71
C GLN A 108 -23.23 -6.25 -6.67
N TYR A 109 -22.06 -6.90 -6.57
CA TYR A 109 -20.88 -6.52 -7.35
C TYR A 109 -20.62 -7.39 -8.58
N GLY A 110 -21.44 -8.42 -8.82
CA GLY A 110 -21.31 -9.33 -9.97
C GLY A 110 -20.08 -10.24 -9.91
N VAL A 111 -19.68 -10.66 -8.71
CA VAL A 111 -18.49 -11.52 -8.48
C VAL A 111 -18.95 -12.86 -7.91
N ASP A 112 -18.32 -13.97 -8.32
CA ASP A 112 -18.60 -15.29 -7.72
C ASP A 112 -18.23 -15.28 -6.21
N PRO A 113 -19.14 -15.66 -5.30
CA PRO A 113 -18.86 -15.63 -3.87
C PRO A 113 -17.78 -16.65 -3.44
N CYS A 114 -17.56 -17.73 -4.20
CA CYS A 114 -16.45 -18.65 -3.98
C CYS A 114 -15.09 -17.98 -4.26
N VAL A 115 -15.02 -17.12 -5.29
CA VAL A 115 -13.80 -16.35 -5.60
C VAL A 115 -13.50 -15.36 -4.47
N MET A 116 -14.51 -14.64 -3.98
CA MET A 116 -14.35 -13.74 -2.83
C MET A 116 -13.85 -14.49 -1.58
N THR A 117 -14.43 -15.66 -1.31
CA THR A 117 -14.04 -16.51 -0.18
C THR A 117 -12.60 -17.00 -0.32
N ALA A 118 -12.21 -17.45 -1.51
CA ALA A 118 -10.86 -17.90 -1.79
C ALA A 118 -9.84 -16.76 -1.62
N LEU A 119 -10.14 -15.56 -2.11
CA LEU A 119 -9.29 -14.38 -1.96
C LEU A 119 -9.08 -14.05 -0.48
N TRP A 120 -10.16 -14.00 0.32
CA TRP A 120 -10.07 -13.74 1.75
C TRP A 120 -9.21 -14.78 2.50
N GLY A 121 -9.32 -16.05 2.13
CA GLY A 121 -8.47 -17.12 2.64
C GLY A 121 -7.00 -16.99 2.23
N MET A 122 -6.74 -16.55 1.01
CA MET A 122 -5.39 -16.36 0.46
C MET A 122 -4.66 -15.20 1.10
N GLU A 123 -5.34 -14.08 1.32
CA GLU A 123 -4.74 -12.84 1.81
C GLU A 123 -4.48 -12.88 3.32
N THR A 124 -5.47 -13.34 4.10
CA THR A 124 -5.41 -13.17 5.57
C THR A 124 -5.75 -14.44 6.35
N SER A 125 -5.89 -15.58 5.67
CA SER A 125 -6.40 -16.81 6.28
C SER A 125 -7.73 -16.56 6.99
N TYR A 126 -8.64 -15.86 6.30
CA TYR A 126 -9.94 -15.48 6.81
C TYR A 126 -9.87 -14.58 8.05
N GLY A 127 -8.96 -13.61 8.05
CA GLY A 127 -8.74 -12.66 9.14
C GLY A 127 -7.85 -13.15 10.29
N ARG A 128 -7.34 -14.39 10.24
CA ARG A 128 -6.46 -14.94 11.30
C ARG A 128 -5.05 -14.36 11.27
N PHE A 129 -4.58 -13.89 10.12
CA PHE A 129 -3.26 -13.29 9.93
C PHE A 129 -3.38 -12.02 9.09
N MET A 130 -3.32 -10.85 9.74
CA MET A 130 -3.49 -9.53 9.09
C MET A 130 -2.16 -8.80 8.83
N GLY A 131 -1.02 -9.47 9.04
CA GLY A 131 0.29 -8.84 9.10
C GLY A 131 0.66 -8.40 10.53
N GLY A 132 1.85 -7.81 10.68
CA GLY A 132 2.41 -7.44 11.98
C GLY A 132 3.14 -6.09 12.02
N PHE A 133 3.13 -5.33 10.93
CA PHE A 133 3.73 -3.99 10.89
C PHE A 133 2.62 -2.93 11.01
N PRO A 134 2.84 -1.86 11.80
CA PRO A 134 1.99 -0.68 11.75
C PRO A 134 1.98 -0.09 10.33
N THR A 135 0.80 0.20 9.80
CA THR A 135 0.65 0.65 8.40
C THR A 135 1.43 1.92 8.11
N VAL A 136 1.39 2.91 9.02
CA VAL A 136 2.09 4.19 8.82
C VAL A 136 3.61 4.00 8.84
N GLU A 137 4.13 3.21 9.78
CA GLU A 137 5.57 2.89 9.85
C GLU A 137 6.02 2.20 8.56
N ALA A 138 5.24 1.24 8.06
CA ALA A 138 5.54 0.51 6.84
C ALA A 138 5.58 1.41 5.61
N LEU A 139 4.53 2.23 5.41
CA LEU A 139 4.47 3.15 4.28
C LEU A 139 5.53 4.23 4.36
N ALA A 140 5.78 4.82 5.52
CA ALA A 140 6.83 5.83 5.70
C ALA A 140 8.22 5.25 5.44
N THR A 141 8.49 4.02 5.91
CA THR A 141 9.75 3.31 5.65
C THR A 141 9.96 3.09 4.14
N LEU A 142 8.93 2.62 3.44
CA LEU A 142 9.00 2.35 2.01
C LEU A 142 9.10 3.64 1.18
N ALA A 143 8.32 4.66 1.49
CA ALA A 143 8.39 5.96 0.81
C ALA A 143 9.74 6.65 0.99
N TYR A 144 10.40 6.45 2.14
CA TYR A 144 11.73 7.03 2.39
C TYR A 144 12.87 6.32 1.63
N GLN A 145 12.85 4.99 1.55
CA GLN A 145 14.04 4.22 1.13
C GLN A 145 13.79 3.12 0.09
N SER A 146 12.54 2.83 -0.28
CA SER A 146 12.28 1.84 -1.32
C SER A 146 12.68 2.36 -2.70
N PRO A 147 13.25 1.51 -3.57
CA PRO A 147 13.39 1.85 -4.99
C PRO A 147 12.04 2.08 -5.69
N ARG A 148 10.92 1.72 -5.04
CA ARG A 148 9.54 1.94 -5.50
C ARG A 148 8.86 3.12 -4.83
N ALA A 149 9.60 4.04 -4.20
CA ALA A 149 9.07 5.20 -3.49
C ALA A 149 7.99 6.03 -4.25
N PRO A 150 7.96 6.12 -5.61
CA PRO A 150 6.91 6.84 -6.32
C PRO A 150 5.51 6.17 -6.37
N PHE A 151 5.37 4.92 -5.92
CA PHE A 151 4.10 4.17 -5.89
C PHE A 151 3.27 4.55 -4.67
#